data_AF-A0A4Q3WHH8-F1
#
_entry.id   AF-A0A4Q3WHH8-F1
#
_cell.length_a   1.000
_cell.length_b   1.000
_cell.length_c   1.000
_cell.angle_alpha   90.00
_cell.angle_beta   90.00
_cell.angle_gamma   90.00
#
_symmetry.space_group_name_H-M   'P 1'
#
loop_
_entity.id
_entity.type
_entity.pdbx_description
1 polymer ?
#
loop_
_entity_poly.entity_id
_entity_poly.type
_entity_poly.pdbx_seq_one_letter_code
_entity_poly.pdbx_strand_id
1 'polypeptide(L)'
;LRGFERQAILQLGLRCEGMEFASEMIVKASMSRLRIAEVPTTLSPDGRDRPPHLRTWRDGWRHLRFLLLFTPRWLFLYPGAGLALIGLVQLVLAHLHPGGWGRWPVGIHTQLLASACMVLGYQTMLFAMGAVLARHCAHLNTIHPRERWALSAARGSLLPLGGGLATAAGLALCGSLTWQWGSSGFGSLDPETAMRKIIPGVALLLMGTQSLLASIYFAALRSAFDSRRPVTAGADAGG
;
A
#
# COMPACT_ATOMS: atom_id res chain seq x y z
N LEU A 1 -13.47 -9.54 31.43
CA LEU A 1 -12.20 -10.22 31.81
C LEU A 1 -11.79 -11.15 30.67
N ARG A 2 -10.50 -11.39 30.46
CA ARG A 2 -9.99 -12.34 29.45
C ARG A 2 -9.11 -13.35 30.15
N GLY A 3 -9.42 -14.64 30.00
CA GLY A 3 -8.58 -15.74 30.47
C GLY A 3 -7.75 -16.30 29.32
N PHE A 4 -6.51 -16.66 29.59
CA PHE A 4 -5.62 -17.25 28.59
C PHE A 4 -4.60 -18.17 29.26
N GLU A 5 -4.14 -19.17 28.50
CA GLU A 5 -3.02 -20.00 28.93
C GLU A 5 -1.72 -19.18 28.86
N ARG A 6 -0.97 -19.15 29.97
CA ARG A 6 0.25 -18.34 30.08
C ARG A 6 1.27 -18.67 28.99
N GLN A 7 1.52 -19.96 28.75
CA GLN A 7 2.53 -20.39 27.78
C GLN A 7 2.14 -19.99 26.36
N ALA A 8 0.87 -20.21 25.97
CA ALA A 8 0.37 -19.80 24.67
C ALA A 8 0.54 -18.30 24.42
N ILE A 9 0.23 -17.43 25.39
CA ILE A 9 0.39 -15.98 25.23
C ILE A 9 1.85 -15.53 25.15
N LEU A 10 2.73 -16.12 25.96
CA LEU A 10 4.16 -15.79 25.90
C LEU A 10 4.75 -16.15 24.53
N GLN A 11 4.29 -17.25 23.93
CA GLN A 11 4.72 -17.66 22.58
C GLN A 11 4.24 -16.71 21.46
N LEU A 12 3.18 -15.91 21.67
CA LEU A 12 2.72 -14.92 20.69
C LEU A 12 3.66 -13.70 20.57
N GLY A 13 4.52 -13.45 21.57
CA GLY A 13 5.48 -12.35 21.56
C GLY A 13 4.82 -10.99 21.32
N LEU A 14 3.78 -10.67 22.10
CA LEU A 14 3.04 -9.40 22.01
C LEU A 14 3.97 -8.20 22.23
N ARG A 15 3.79 -7.14 21.46
CA ARG A 15 4.67 -5.95 21.45
C ARG A 15 3.94 -4.66 21.77
N CYS A 16 2.63 -4.60 21.61
CA CYS A 16 1.83 -3.42 21.90
C CYS A 16 1.61 -3.28 23.42
N GLU A 17 1.94 -2.13 24.00
CA GLU A 17 1.74 -1.87 25.45
C GLU A 17 0.42 -1.14 25.76
N GLY A 18 -0.24 -0.59 24.74
CA GLY A 18 -1.46 0.22 24.88
C GLY A 18 -2.77 -0.55 24.63
N MET A 19 -3.84 0.19 24.30
CA MET A 19 -5.15 -0.39 23.93
C MET A 19 -5.09 -1.38 22.76
N GLU A 20 -4.06 -1.26 21.93
CA GLU A 20 -3.79 -2.14 20.79
C GLU A 20 -3.40 -3.56 21.23
N PHE A 21 -2.93 -3.76 22.47
CA PHE A 21 -2.55 -5.07 23.04
C PHE A 21 -3.65 -6.11 22.90
N ALA A 22 -4.89 -5.73 23.25
CA ALA A 22 -6.05 -6.61 23.17
C ALA A 22 -6.29 -7.13 21.74
N SER A 23 -6.03 -6.26 20.76
CA SER A 23 -6.29 -6.54 19.35
C SER A 23 -5.14 -7.34 18.75
N GLU A 24 -3.89 -6.99 19.09
CA GLU A 24 -2.71 -7.79 18.75
C GLU A 24 -2.88 -9.23 19.25
N MET A 25 -3.33 -9.39 20.50
CA MET A 25 -3.55 -10.70 21.11
C MET A 25 -4.55 -11.55 20.32
N ILE A 26 -5.73 -11.01 19.99
CA ILE A 26 -6.76 -11.75 19.24
C ILE A 26 -6.26 -12.08 17.83
N VAL A 27 -5.63 -11.13 17.15
CA VAL A 27 -5.12 -11.32 15.79
C VAL A 27 -4.02 -12.39 15.77
N LYS A 28 -3.02 -12.29 16.66
CA LYS A 28 -1.93 -13.29 16.73
C LYS A 28 -2.41 -14.65 17.21
N ALA A 29 -3.37 -14.72 18.12
CA ALA A 29 -3.98 -15.98 18.55
C ALA A 29 -4.70 -16.67 17.38
N SER A 30 -5.48 -15.92 16.60
CA SER A 30 -6.16 -16.41 15.39
C SER A 30 -5.16 -16.86 14.32
N MET A 31 -4.11 -16.08 14.07
CA MET A 31 -3.03 -16.45 13.14
C MET A 31 -2.27 -17.70 13.57
N SER A 32 -2.08 -17.90 14.87
CA SER A 32 -1.45 -19.09 15.46
C SER A 32 -2.43 -20.25 15.64
N ARG A 33 -3.67 -20.12 15.15
CA ARG A 33 -4.74 -21.12 15.23
C ARG A 33 -5.04 -21.57 16.68
N LEU A 34 -4.87 -20.68 17.65
CA LEU A 34 -5.30 -20.94 19.02
C LEU A 34 -6.82 -21.01 19.10
N ARG A 35 -7.34 -21.80 20.04
CA ARG A 35 -8.78 -21.88 20.31
C ARG A 35 -9.23 -20.61 21.03
N ILE A 36 -10.18 -19.90 20.42
CA ILE A 36 -10.79 -18.69 20.97
C ILE A 36 -12.27 -19.01 21.23
N ALA A 37 -12.72 -18.77 22.46
CA ALA A 37 -14.12 -18.92 22.85
C ALA A 37 -14.59 -17.63 23.54
N GLU A 38 -15.79 -17.19 23.21
CA GLU A 38 -16.45 -16.08 23.88
C GLU A 38 -17.38 -16.63 24.95
N VAL A 39 -17.25 -16.13 26.18
CA VAL A 39 -18.14 -16.48 27.29
C VAL A 39 -19.08 -15.29 27.52
N PRO A 40 -20.41 -15.47 27.37
CA PRO A 40 -21.38 -14.42 27.62
C PRO A 40 -21.18 -13.84 29.02
N THR A 41 -21.04 -12.53 29.13
CA THR A 41 -20.85 -11.84 30.41
C THR A 41 -21.77 -10.64 30.46
N THR A 42 -22.55 -10.50 31.54
CA THR A 42 -23.38 -9.32 31.77
C THR A 42 -22.49 -8.13 32.15
N LEU A 43 -22.50 -7.08 31.33
CA LEU A 43 -21.77 -5.84 31.61
C LEU A 43 -22.64 -4.94 32.49
N SER A 44 -22.37 -4.93 33.79
CA SER A 44 -23.01 -3.99 34.72
C SER A 44 -22.42 -2.59 34.56
N PRO A 45 -23.21 -1.51 34.78
CA PRO A 45 -22.70 -0.14 34.76
C PRO A 45 -21.50 0.00 35.71
N ASP A 46 -20.43 0.65 35.22
CA ASP A 46 -19.29 1.00 36.07
C ASP A 46 -19.78 2.03 37.09
N GLY A 47 -19.81 1.68 38.38
CA GLY A 47 -20.32 2.52 39.47
C GLY A 47 -19.40 3.69 39.84
N ARG A 48 -18.63 4.19 38.87
CA ARG A 48 -17.68 5.28 39.04
C ARG A 48 -18.34 6.59 38.59
N ASP A 49 -18.32 7.60 39.46
CA ASP A 49 -18.85 8.94 39.19
C ASP A 49 -17.98 9.82 38.26
N ARG A 50 -16.97 9.24 37.60
CA ARG A 50 -16.07 9.98 36.70
C ARG A 50 -16.39 9.67 35.23
N PRO A 51 -16.40 10.69 34.35
CA PRO A 51 -16.62 10.47 32.93
C PRO A 51 -15.54 9.54 32.35
N PRO A 52 -15.87 8.75 31.31
CA PRO A 52 -14.91 7.86 30.67
C PRO A 52 -13.69 8.65 30.19
N HIS A 53 -12.49 8.19 30.56
CA HIS A 53 -11.23 8.81 30.12
C HIS A 53 -10.91 8.53 28.63
N LEU A 54 -11.81 7.86 27.91
CA LEU A 54 -11.65 7.46 26.51
C LEU A 54 -12.12 8.57 25.58
N ARG A 55 -11.31 8.88 24.57
CA ARG A 55 -11.66 9.83 23.52
C ARG A 55 -12.12 9.04 22.30
N THR A 56 -13.42 8.78 22.22
CA THR A 56 -14.07 7.86 21.25
C THR A 56 -13.49 7.97 19.83
N TRP A 57 -13.37 9.18 19.30
CA TRP A 57 -12.87 9.41 17.94
C TRP A 57 -11.36 9.20 17.77
N ARG A 58 -10.54 9.79 18.65
CA ARG A 58 -9.08 9.69 18.56
C ARG A 58 -8.62 8.24 18.77
N ASP A 59 -9.22 7.59 19.76
CA ASP A 59 -8.89 6.22 20.11
C ASP A 59 -9.43 5.21 19.09
N GLY A 60 -10.65 5.42 18.60
CA GLY A 60 -11.23 4.64 17.50
C GLY A 60 -10.41 4.74 16.22
N TRP A 61 -9.97 5.95 15.83
CA TRP A 61 -9.14 6.12 14.63
C TRP A 61 -7.77 5.47 14.75
N ARG A 62 -7.12 5.57 15.93
CA ARG A 62 -5.86 4.86 16.21
C ARG A 62 -6.04 3.35 16.09
N HIS A 63 -7.09 2.81 16.70
CA HIS A 63 -7.38 1.39 16.66
C HIS A 63 -7.73 0.91 15.24
N LEU A 64 -8.51 1.68 14.48
CA LEU A 64 -8.81 1.38 13.09
C LEU A 64 -7.52 1.30 12.27
N ARG A 65 -6.66 2.32 12.34
CA ARG A 65 -5.36 2.32 11.65
C ARG A 65 -4.51 1.09 11.98
N PHE A 66 -4.51 0.66 13.24
CA PHE A 66 -3.86 -0.58 13.65
C PHE A 66 -4.46 -1.79 12.93
N LEU A 67 -5.79 -1.95 12.90
CA LEU A 67 -6.45 -3.04 12.17
C LEU A 67 -6.16 -3.00 10.66
N LEU A 68 -6.12 -1.82 10.04
CA LEU A 68 -5.80 -1.67 8.61
C LEU A 68 -4.38 -2.16 8.30
N LEU A 69 -3.44 -2.02 9.25
CA LEU A 69 -2.07 -2.53 9.12
C LEU A 69 -2.01 -4.08 9.10
N PHE A 70 -2.97 -4.75 9.74
CA PHE A 70 -3.07 -6.22 9.73
C PHE A 70 -3.78 -6.79 8.50
N THR A 71 -4.56 -5.98 7.78
CA THR A 71 -5.33 -6.43 6.59
C THR A 71 -4.99 -5.68 5.30
N PRO A 72 -3.70 -5.47 4.95
CA PRO A 72 -3.33 -4.64 3.81
C PRO A 72 -3.74 -5.26 2.47
N ARG A 73 -3.88 -6.58 2.40
CA ARG A 73 -4.21 -7.33 1.18
C ARG A 73 -5.62 -7.04 0.66
N TRP A 74 -6.61 -7.20 1.53
CA TRP A 74 -8.02 -7.08 1.15
C TRP A 74 -8.46 -5.63 1.02
N LEU A 75 -7.86 -4.75 1.80
CA LEU A 75 -8.28 -3.35 1.83
C LEU A 75 -7.58 -2.48 0.79
N PHE A 76 -6.29 -2.72 0.52
CA PHE A 76 -5.50 -1.84 -0.34
C PHE A 76 -4.98 -2.55 -1.59
N LEU A 77 -4.42 -3.76 -1.45
CA LEU A 77 -3.79 -4.45 -2.58
C LEU A 77 -4.79 -4.90 -3.64
N TYR A 78 -5.82 -5.67 -3.27
CA TYR A 78 -6.78 -6.19 -4.26
C TYR A 78 -7.67 -5.09 -4.88
N PRO A 79 -8.23 -4.15 -4.10
CA PRO A 79 -8.99 -3.04 -4.68
C PRO A 79 -8.10 -2.16 -5.55
N GLY A 80 -6.86 -1.90 -5.13
CA GLY A 80 -5.87 -1.15 -5.91
C GLY A 80 -5.52 -1.84 -7.22
N ALA A 81 -5.27 -3.16 -7.19
CA ALA A 81 -4.97 -3.95 -8.38
C ALA A 81 -6.16 -4.02 -9.35
N GLY A 82 -7.38 -4.17 -8.82
CA GLY A 82 -8.60 -4.12 -9.64
C GLY A 82 -8.78 -2.77 -10.32
N LEU A 83 -8.64 -1.68 -9.57
CA LEU A 83 -8.73 -0.32 -10.09
C LEU A 83 -7.64 -0.04 -11.13
N ALA A 84 -6.41 -0.48 -10.86
CA ALA A 84 -5.29 -0.35 -11.79
C ALA A 84 -5.52 -1.11 -13.09
N LEU A 85 -6.04 -2.33 -13.00
CA LEU A 85 -6.33 -3.19 -14.16
C LEU A 85 -7.47 -2.63 -15.01
N ILE A 86 -8.56 -2.17 -14.38
CA ILE A 86 -9.68 -1.52 -15.09
C ILE A 86 -9.18 -0.27 -15.82
N GLY A 87 -8.38 0.57 -15.14
CA GLY A 87 -7.77 1.75 -15.74
C GLY A 87 -6.85 1.39 -16.92
N LEU A 88 -6.00 0.38 -16.78
CA LEU A 88 -5.11 -0.09 -17.83
C LEU A 88 -5.89 -0.61 -19.05
N VAL A 89 -6.89 -1.47 -18.84
CA VAL A 89 -7.72 -2.02 -19.92
C VAL A 89 -8.42 -0.89 -20.66
N GLN A 90 -9.05 0.05 -19.94
CA GLN A 90 -9.70 1.20 -20.58
C GLN A 90 -8.71 2.09 -21.34
N LEU A 91 -7.50 2.30 -20.80
CA LEU A 91 -6.46 3.11 -21.45
C LEU A 91 -5.99 2.46 -22.75
N VAL A 92 -5.75 1.15 -22.74
CA VAL A 92 -5.37 0.38 -23.93
C VAL A 92 -6.49 0.41 -24.97
N LEU A 93 -7.73 0.20 -24.55
CA LEU A 93 -8.89 0.27 -25.45
C LEU A 93 -9.04 1.65 -26.10
N ALA A 94 -8.88 2.73 -25.31
CA ALA A 94 -8.94 4.09 -25.83
C ALA A 94 -7.81 4.41 -26.82
N HIS A 95 -6.66 3.75 -26.68
CA HIS A 95 -5.54 3.90 -27.60
C HIS A 95 -5.71 3.10 -28.90
N LEU A 96 -6.27 1.89 -28.82
CA LEU A 96 -6.49 1.01 -29.98
C LEU A 96 -7.70 1.44 -30.83
N HIS A 97 -8.72 2.06 -30.21
CA HIS A 97 -9.94 2.48 -30.88
C HIS A 97 -10.17 4.00 -30.78
N PRO A 98 -9.30 4.84 -31.36
CA PRO A 98 -9.41 6.29 -31.24
C PRO A 98 -10.72 6.85 -31.81
N GLY A 99 -11.29 6.21 -32.85
CA GLY A 99 -12.54 6.62 -33.49
C GLY A 99 -13.84 6.14 -32.82
N GLY A 100 -13.77 5.51 -31.64
CA GLY A 100 -14.95 4.91 -31.00
C GLY A 100 -14.90 3.38 -30.99
N TRP A 101 -15.41 2.75 -29.92
CA TRP A 101 -15.66 1.32 -29.89
C TRP A 101 -17.16 1.04 -29.66
N GLY A 102 -17.92 0.99 -30.75
CA GLY A 102 -19.37 0.83 -30.69
C GLY A 102 -20.01 1.93 -29.83
N ARG A 103 -20.77 1.55 -28.79
CA ARG A 103 -21.38 2.48 -27.82
C ARG A 103 -20.49 2.79 -26.61
N TRP A 104 -19.33 2.15 -26.50
CA TRP A 104 -18.43 2.31 -25.37
C TRP A 104 -17.61 3.62 -25.51
N PRO A 105 -17.59 4.47 -24.47
CA PRO A 105 -16.90 5.75 -24.57
C PRO A 105 -15.38 5.55 -24.48
N VAL A 106 -14.67 5.95 -25.54
CA VAL A 106 -13.20 5.86 -25.69
C VAL A 106 -12.56 7.21 -26.03
N GLY A 107 -13.26 8.29 -25.68
CA GLY A 107 -12.79 9.66 -25.86
C GLY A 107 -11.77 10.09 -24.82
N ILE A 108 -11.20 11.29 -25.01
CA ILE A 108 -10.15 11.86 -24.15
C ILE A 108 -10.50 11.92 -22.67
N HIS A 109 -11.75 12.23 -22.31
CA HIS A 109 -12.18 12.30 -20.91
C HIS A 109 -12.16 10.92 -20.25
N THR A 110 -12.59 9.89 -20.98
CA THR A 110 -12.52 8.51 -20.48
C THR A 110 -11.09 7.99 -20.40
N GLN A 111 -10.23 8.40 -21.34
CA GLN A 111 -8.80 8.09 -21.30
C GLN A 111 -8.11 8.75 -20.10
N LEU A 112 -8.45 10.01 -19.80
CA LEU A 112 -7.95 10.72 -18.63
C LEU A 112 -8.41 10.03 -17.34
N LEU A 113 -9.70 9.71 -17.21
CA LEU A 113 -10.23 8.98 -16.06
C LEU A 113 -9.56 7.62 -15.89
N ALA A 114 -9.38 6.88 -16.99
CA ALA A 114 -8.68 5.60 -17.00
C ALA A 114 -7.24 5.73 -16.49
N SER A 115 -6.51 6.75 -16.94
CA SER A 115 -5.16 7.02 -16.46
C SER A 115 -5.12 7.36 -14.97
N ALA A 116 -6.09 8.12 -14.47
CA ALA A 116 -6.19 8.47 -13.04
C ALA A 116 -6.51 7.25 -12.19
N CYS A 117 -7.46 6.41 -12.62
CA CYS A 117 -7.76 5.13 -11.96
C CYS A 117 -6.53 4.21 -11.94
N MET A 118 -5.79 4.14 -13.05
CA MET A 118 -4.56 3.36 -13.14
C MET A 118 -3.51 3.82 -12.13
N VAL A 119 -3.23 5.14 -12.08
CA VAL A 119 -2.26 5.74 -11.15
C VAL A 119 -2.70 5.57 -9.69
N LEU A 120 -3.98 5.83 -9.37
CA LEU A 120 -4.50 5.67 -8.01
C LEU A 120 -4.47 4.20 -7.55
N GLY A 121 -4.85 3.27 -8.44
CA GLY A 121 -4.75 1.84 -8.20
C GLY A 121 -3.30 1.42 -7.92
N TYR A 122 -2.35 1.93 -8.71
CA TYR A 122 -0.94 1.66 -8.50
C TYR A 122 -0.41 2.23 -7.17
N GLN A 123 -0.77 3.48 -6.84
CA GLN A 123 -0.37 4.12 -5.59
C GLN A 123 -0.90 3.37 -4.35
N THR A 124 -2.15 2.90 -4.40
CA THR A 124 -2.74 2.09 -3.32
C THR A 124 -2.06 0.73 -3.18
N MET A 125 -1.62 0.11 -4.27
CA MET A 125 -0.80 -1.11 -4.23
C MET A 125 0.58 -0.88 -3.59
N LEU A 126 1.27 0.21 -3.95
CA LEU A 126 2.53 0.58 -3.32
C LEU A 126 2.38 0.81 -1.81
N PHE A 127 1.30 1.50 -1.40
CA PHE A 127 0.98 1.67 0.01
C PHE A 127 0.78 0.32 0.71
N ALA A 128 0.05 -0.62 0.09
CA ALA A 128 -0.15 -1.96 0.63
C ALA A 128 1.16 -2.72 0.84
N MET A 129 2.10 -2.64 -0.13
CA MET A 129 3.44 -3.21 -0.01
C MET A 129 4.21 -2.60 1.15
N GLY A 130 4.18 -1.27 1.30
CA GLY A 130 4.80 -0.56 2.41
C GLY A 130 4.24 -0.98 3.77
N ALA A 131 2.92 -1.15 3.87
CA ALA A 131 2.26 -1.64 5.09
C ALA A 131 2.69 -3.06 5.45
N VAL A 132 2.79 -3.96 4.45
CA VAL A 132 3.31 -5.33 4.65
C VAL A 132 4.76 -5.29 5.13
N LEU A 133 5.60 -4.45 4.53
CA LEU A 133 7.01 -4.29 4.93
C LEU A 133 7.13 -3.73 6.35
N ALA A 134 6.39 -2.68 6.68
CA ALA A 134 6.36 -2.07 8.01
C ALA A 134 5.98 -3.10 9.09
N ARG A 135 4.90 -3.85 8.83
CA ARG A 135 4.42 -4.90 9.73
C ARG A 135 5.47 -6.00 9.94
N HIS A 136 6.15 -6.40 8.87
CA HIS A 136 7.22 -7.39 8.94
C HIS A 136 8.42 -6.87 9.73
N CYS A 137 8.89 -5.66 9.46
CA CYS A 137 10.00 -5.03 10.18
C CYS A 137 9.68 -4.78 11.67
N ALA A 138 8.42 -4.52 12.00
CA ALA A 138 7.95 -4.35 13.37
C ALA A 138 7.70 -5.70 14.10
N HIS A 139 7.92 -6.85 13.45
CA HIS A 139 7.70 -8.18 14.02
C HIS A 139 6.28 -8.39 14.60
N LEU A 140 5.29 -7.71 14.03
CA LEU A 140 3.90 -7.72 14.53
C LEU A 140 3.15 -9.00 14.17
N ASN A 141 3.63 -9.79 13.21
CA ASN A 141 3.11 -11.13 12.91
C ASN A 141 4.04 -11.91 11.97
N THR A 142 3.76 -13.21 11.81
CA THR A 142 4.38 -14.06 10.80
C THR A 142 3.83 -13.73 9.41
N ILE A 143 4.72 -13.53 8.44
CA ILE A 143 4.34 -13.20 7.06
C ILE A 143 3.53 -14.35 6.46
N HIS A 144 2.38 -14.04 5.87
CA HIS A 144 1.61 -15.03 5.14
C HIS A 144 2.31 -15.37 3.80
N PRO A 145 2.34 -16.63 3.34
CA PRO A 145 3.05 -17.02 2.11
C PRO A 145 2.72 -16.15 0.88
N ARG A 146 1.44 -15.78 0.76
CA ARG A 146 0.92 -14.91 -0.31
C ARG A 146 1.42 -13.46 -0.26
N GLU A 147 2.16 -13.04 0.76
CA GLU A 147 2.72 -11.68 0.94
C GLU A 147 4.22 -11.64 0.68
N ARG A 148 4.87 -12.79 0.51
CA ARG A 148 6.31 -12.88 0.27
C ARG A 148 6.74 -12.14 -0.99
N TRP A 149 5.91 -12.17 -2.03
CA TRP A 149 6.17 -11.42 -3.28
C TRP A 149 6.24 -9.91 -3.05
N ALA A 150 5.43 -9.35 -2.13
CA ALA A 150 5.43 -7.92 -1.83
C ALA A 150 6.74 -7.51 -1.16
N LEU A 151 7.27 -8.39 -0.29
CA LEU A 151 8.56 -8.18 0.36
C LEU A 151 9.73 -8.35 -0.64
N SER A 152 9.67 -9.35 -1.53
CA SER A 152 10.71 -9.52 -2.55
C SER A 152 10.72 -8.34 -3.52
N ALA A 153 9.55 -7.85 -3.94
CA ALA A 153 9.42 -6.68 -4.79
C ALA A 153 9.90 -5.40 -4.09
N ALA A 154 9.58 -5.21 -2.82
CA ALA A 154 10.02 -4.05 -2.03
C ALA A 154 11.52 -4.06 -1.73
N ARG A 155 12.16 -5.24 -1.71
CA ARG A 155 13.61 -5.40 -1.45
C ARG A 155 14.45 -5.48 -2.72
N GLY A 156 13.86 -5.94 -3.82
CA GLY A 156 14.54 -6.18 -5.08
C GLY A 156 14.77 -4.92 -5.89
N SER A 157 15.62 -5.03 -6.91
CA SER A 157 15.90 -3.97 -7.88
C SER A 157 14.79 -3.77 -8.91
N LEU A 158 13.82 -4.69 -9.00
CA LEU A 158 12.75 -4.63 -10.01
C LEU A 158 11.93 -3.33 -9.93
N LEU A 159 11.58 -2.91 -8.71
CA LEU A 159 10.74 -1.74 -8.49
C LEU A 159 11.46 -0.42 -8.85
N PRO A 160 12.72 -0.16 -8.44
CA PRO A 160 13.45 1.02 -8.92
C PRO A 160 13.84 0.94 -10.40
N LEU A 161 14.22 -0.22 -10.93
CA LEU A 161 14.56 -0.36 -12.35
C LEU A 161 13.35 -0.15 -13.25
N GLY A 162 12.23 -0.83 -12.95
CA GLY A 162 10.97 -0.64 -13.66
C GLY A 162 10.45 0.78 -13.52
N GLY A 163 10.60 1.38 -12.34
CA GLY A 163 10.30 2.78 -12.08
C GLY A 163 11.10 3.73 -12.97
N GLY A 164 12.42 3.55 -13.01
CA GLY A 164 13.32 4.36 -13.84
C GLY A 164 13.03 4.24 -15.33
N LEU A 165 12.78 3.02 -15.82
CA LEU A 165 12.38 2.78 -17.22
C LEU A 165 11.04 3.45 -17.55
N ALA A 166 10.03 3.31 -16.68
CA ALA A 166 8.73 3.95 -16.88
C ALA A 166 8.83 5.48 -16.85
N THR A 167 9.63 6.05 -15.94
CA THR A 167 9.91 7.48 -15.90
C THR A 167 10.60 7.96 -17.17
N ALA A 168 11.63 7.25 -17.65
CA ALA A 168 12.32 7.60 -18.88
C ALA A 168 11.39 7.53 -20.10
N ALA A 169 10.56 6.49 -20.19
CA ALA A 169 9.57 6.36 -21.26
C ALA A 169 8.51 7.49 -21.20
N GLY A 170 8.00 7.82 -20.00
CA GLY A 170 7.07 8.92 -19.81
C GLY A 170 7.66 10.28 -20.20
N LEU A 171 8.90 10.55 -19.79
CA LEU A 171 9.64 11.76 -20.19
C LEU A 171 9.85 11.82 -21.70
N ALA A 172 10.23 10.70 -22.33
CA ALA A 172 10.43 10.64 -23.78
C ALA A 172 9.13 10.92 -24.54
N LEU A 173 8.01 10.35 -24.11
CA LEU A 173 6.70 10.60 -24.72
C LEU A 173 6.27 12.06 -24.58
N CYS A 174 6.32 12.61 -23.37
CA CYS A 174 5.98 14.02 -23.13
C CYS A 174 6.92 14.96 -23.89
N GLY A 175 8.23 14.69 -23.87
CA GLY A 175 9.24 15.47 -24.58
C GLY A 175 9.06 15.42 -26.09
N SER A 176 8.70 14.26 -26.66
CA SER A 176 8.45 14.12 -28.10
C SER A 176 7.28 14.98 -28.57
N LEU A 177 6.23 15.11 -27.76
CA LEU A 177 5.09 15.97 -28.07
C LEU A 177 5.48 17.44 -28.02
N THR A 178 6.22 17.85 -26.99
CA THR A 178 6.72 19.23 -26.86
C THR A 178 7.66 19.59 -28.01
N TRP A 179 8.52 18.66 -28.41
CA TRP A 179 9.41 18.83 -29.56
C TRP A 179 8.62 18.96 -30.86
N GLN A 180 7.64 18.08 -31.10
CA GLN A 180 6.76 18.15 -32.27
C GLN A 180 6.04 19.50 -32.33
N TRP A 181 5.52 19.97 -31.21
CA TRP A 181 4.84 21.27 -31.12
C TRP A 181 5.80 22.43 -31.41
N GLY A 182 7.01 22.43 -30.86
CA GLY A 182 8.03 23.43 -31.15
C GLY A 182 8.44 23.44 -32.63
N SER A 183 8.61 22.26 -33.23
CA SER A 183 8.95 22.14 -34.66
C SER A 183 7.84 22.62 -35.61
N SER A 184 6.58 22.62 -35.13
CA SER A 184 5.44 23.18 -35.86
C SER A 184 5.25 24.69 -35.69
N GLY A 185 6.23 25.38 -35.09
CA GLY A 185 6.19 26.82 -34.85
C GLY A 185 5.23 27.23 -33.74
N PHE A 186 4.93 26.33 -32.79
CA PHE A 186 3.98 26.55 -31.70
C PHE A 186 2.55 26.89 -32.16
N GLY A 187 2.14 26.37 -33.32
CA GLY A 187 0.78 26.51 -33.82
C GLY A 187 -0.28 25.87 -32.91
N SER A 188 -1.55 26.09 -33.25
CA SER A 188 -2.69 25.49 -32.57
C SER A 188 -2.64 23.96 -32.67
N LEU A 189 -2.53 23.29 -31.51
CA LEU A 189 -2.66 21.84 -31.43
C LEU A 189 -4.13 21.43 -31.42
N ASP A 190 -4.46 20.39 -32.17
CA ASP A 190 -5.73 19.69 -31.97
C ASP A 190 -5.73 19.08 -30.55
N PRO A 191 -6.65 19.52 -29.65
CA PRO A 191 -6.67 19.06 -28.27
C PRO A 191 -6.85 17.54 -28.16
N GLU A 192 -7.64 16.95 -29.06
CA GLU A 192 -7.89 15.51 -29.03
C GLU A 192 -6.61 14.71 -29.32
N THR A 193 -5.92 15.02 -30.41
CA THR A 193 -4.67 14.35 -30.78
C THR A 193 -3.57 14.57 -29.75
N ALA A 194 -3.43 15.79 -29.23
CA ALA A 194 -2.41 16.11 -28.23
C ALA A 194 -2.67 15.39 -26.91
N MET A 195 -3.90 15.42 -26.40
CA MET A 195 -4.25 14.77 -25.13
C MET A 195 -4.13 13.25 -25.22
N ARG A 196 -4.54 12.63 -26.33
CA ARG A 196 -4.42 11.17 -26.52
C ARG A 196 -2.98 10.67 -26.41
N LYS A 197 -2.01 11.48 -26.85
CA LYS A 197 -0.57 11.17 -26.78
C LYS A 197 0.04 11.50 -25.41
N ILE A 198 -0.36 12.62 -24.79
CA ILE A 198 0.25 13.08 -23.54
C ILE A 198 -0.22 12.27 -22.32
N ILE A 199 -1.48 11.84 -22.29
CA ILE A 199 -2.08 11.17 -21.12
C ILE A 199 -1.31 9.88 -20.74
N PRO A 200 -0.99 8.95 -21.66
CA PRO A 200 -0.19 7.77 -21.33
C PRO A 200 1.23 8.13 -20.88
N GLY A 201 1.85 9.15 -21.48
CA GLY A 201 3.17 9.65 -21.09
C GLY A 201 3.21 10.16 -19.66
N VAL A 202 2.22 10.98 -19.28
CA VAL A 202 2.06 11.48 -17.90
C VAL A 202 1.77 10.33 -16.93
N ALA A 203 0.92 9.37 -17.29
CA ALA A 203 0.63 8.22 -16.43
C ALA A 203 1.89 7.38 -16.15
N LEU A 204 2.70 7.10 -17.18
CA LEU A 204 3.99 6.41 -17.04
C LEU A 204 4.98 7.20 -16.19
N LEU A 205 5.04 8.52 -16.39
CA LEU A 205 5.87 9.41 -15.58
C LEU A 205 5.49 9.32 -14.09
N LEU A 206 4.20 9.42 -13.78
CA LEU A 206 3.68 9.36 -12.41
C LEU A 206 3.94 7.98 -11.78
N MET A 207 3.61 6.89 -12.46
CA MET A 207 3.85 5.54 -11.94
C MET A 207 5.35 5.28 -11.75
N GLY A 208 6.19 5.68 -12.71
CA GLY A 208 7.64 5.48 -12.64
C GLY A 208 8.27 6.24 -11.47
N THR A 209 7.93 7.53 -11.33
CA THR A 209 8.45 8.37 -10.24
C THR A 209 7.96 7.88 -8.88
N GLN A 210 6.69 7.50 -8.75
CA GLN A 210 6.15 6.90 -7.53
C GLN A 210 6.86 5.58 -7.17
N SER A 211 7.22 4.77 -8.17
CA SER A 211 8.01 3.54 -7.95
C SER A 211 9.38 3.87 -7.36
N LEU A 212 10.10 4.83 -7.96
CA LEU A 212 11.41 5.26 -7.48
C LEU A 212 11.32 5.77 -6.03
N LEU A 213 10.38 6.67 -5.75
CA LEU A 213 10.16 7.19 -4.39
C LEU A 213 9.78 6.09 -3.39
N ALA A 214 8.90 5.17 -3.78
CA ALA A 214 8.51 4.04 -2.94
C ALA A 214 9.69 3.11 -2.63
N SER A 215 10.57 2.86 -3.61
CA SER A 215 11.77 2.03 -3.39
C SER A 215 12.71 2.64 -2.33
N ILE A 216 12.93 3.96 -2.40
CA ILE A 216 13.74 4.70 -1.43
C ILE A 216 13.06 4.67 -0.07
N TYR A 217 11.75 4.92 -0.02
CA TYR A 217 10.97 4.88 1.21
C TYR A 217 11.01 3.49 1.88
N PHE A 218 10.85 2.41 1.13
CA PHE A 218 10.94 1.04 1.63
C PHE A 218 12.34 0.72 2.16
N ALA A 219 13.40 1.19 1.48
CA ALA A 219 14.77 1.04 1.95
C ALA A 219 15.00 1.79 3.27
N ALA A 220 14.54 3.04 3.37
CA ALA A 220 14.65 3.86 4.58
C ALA A 220 13.88 3.26 5.76
N LEU A 221 12.66 2.77 5.52
CA LEU A 221 11.84 2.12 6.53
C LEU A 221 12.55 0.92 7.13
N ARG A 222 13.10 0.03 6.30
CA ARG A 222 13.87 -1.14 6.74
C ARG A 222 15.08 -0.72 7.58
N SER A 223 15.88 0.23 7.07
CA SER A 223 17.06 0.74 7.77
C SER A 223 16.71 1.25 9.17
N ALA A 224 15.63 2.03 9.30
CA ALA A 224 15.18 2.58 10.58
C ALA A 224 14.80 1.50 11.62
N PHE A 225 14.25 0.37 11.19
CA PHE A 225 13.95 -0.75 12.09
C PHE A 225 15.18 -1.59 12.42
N ASP A 226 16.12 -1.76 11.48
CA ASP A 226 17.38 -2.46 11.72
C ASP A 226 18.25 -1.70 12.73
N SER A 227 18.35 -0.36 12.65
CA SER A 227 19.11 0.46 13.60
C SER A 227 18.53 0.48 15.01
N ARG A 228 17.25 0.15 15.19
CA ARG A 228 16.59 0.06 16.51
C ARG A 228 16.79 -1.30 17.18
N ARG A 229 17.42 -2.26 16.50
CA ARG A 229 17.78 -3.53 17.15
C ARG A 229 18.92 -3.23 18.12
N PRO A 230 18.77 -3.55 19.42
CA PRO A 230 19.93 -3.55 20.30
C PRO A 230 20.96 -4.48 19.67
N VAL A 231 22.17 -3.96 19.44
CA VAL A 231 23.33 -4.81 19.17
C VAL A 231 23.36 -5.75 20.36
N THR A 232 23.03 -7.03 20.18
CA THR A 232 23.39 -8.03 21.17
C THR A 232 24.90 -7.95 21.21
N ALA A 233 25.41 -7.29 22.24
CA ALA A 233 26.80 -7.38 22.62
C ALA A 233 27.13 -8.88 22.59
N GLY A 234 28.06 -9.26 21.73
CA GLY A 234 28.66 -10.58 21.78
C GLY A 234 29.26 -10.73 23.17
N ALA A 235 28.49 -11.32 24.07
CA ALA A 235 28.93 -11.84 25.34
C ALA A 235 28.68 -13.35 25.27
N ASP A 236 29.75 -14.07 25.62
CA ASP A 236 29.94 -15.53 25.68
C ASP A 236 30.32 -16.18 24.34
N ALA A 237 31.45 -16.88 24.19
CA ALA A 237 32.56 -17.27 25.08
C ALA A 237 33.72 -17.68 24.12
N GLY A 238 34.99 -17.40 24.38
CA GLY A 238 35.74 -17.90 25.52
C GLY A 238 36.28 -19.30 25.21
N GLY A 239 37.48 -19.35 24.64
CA GLY A 239 38.29 -20.54 24.34
C GLY A 239 39.63 -20.11 23.78
#